data_AF-A0A314YX82-F1
#
_entry.id   AF-A0A314YX82-F1
#
_cell.length_a   1.000
_cell.length_b   1.000
_cell.length_c   1.000
_cell.angle_alpha   90.00
_cell.angle_beta   90.00
_cell.angle_gamma   90.00
#
_symmetry.space_group_name_H-M   'P 1'
#
loop_
_entity.id
_entity.type
_entity.pdbx_description
1 polymer ?
#
loop_
_entity_poly.entity_id
_entity_poly.type
_entity_poly.pdbx_seq_one_letter_code
_entity_poly.pdbx_strand_id
1 'polypeptide(L)'
;MGAALTSFSIQHLNNPSVKFPFPSIYLQDYEAEKFNNALESSANGIKDGDRILQCSARSCNIILVKTSREIEEKYIDYLSDLMGKKIVPVGTLVQEPMDQRVDEETWIMKWLNKMERSSVVYVCFGSEYFLSKEQIEEIAHGLELSKVSFIWVIRFPKEERSTRVEEVLPEGFLQRVGEKGVIMEGWAPQAKILQHSSVGGL
;
A
#
# COMPACT_ATOMS: atom_id res chain seq x y z
N MET A 1 -4.58 -0.26 8.74
CA MET A 1 -3.40 0.37 9.33
C MET A 1 -2.95 -0.47 10.53
N GLY A 2 -1.66 -0.78 10.65
CA GLY A 2 -1.09 -1.53 11.78
C GLY A 2 -0.86 -0.65 13.02
N ALA A 3 -0.42 -1.25 14.13
CA ALA A 3 -0.21 -0.53 15.39
C ALA A 3 0.96 0.46 15.31
N ALA A 4 2.01 0.17 14.54
CA ALA A 4 3.17 1.05 14.38
C ALA A 4 2.77 2.41 13.82
N LEU A 5 2.15 2.43 12.63
CA LEU A 5 1.73 3.67 11.97
C LEU A 5 0.64 4.39 12.77
N THR A 6 -0.33 3.66 13.36
CA THR A 6 -1.37 4.29 14.17
C THR A 6 -0.81 4.96 15.43
N SER A 7 0.11 4.31 16.14
CA SER A 7 0.77 4.90 17.32
C SER A 7 1.61 6.12 16.96
N PHE A 8 2.35 6.05 15.84
CA PHE A 8 3.11 7.18 15.32
C PHE A 8 2.21 8.38 14.98
N SER A 9 1.13 8.15 14.21
CA SER A 9 0.19 9.21 13.82
C SER A 9 -0.47 9.87 15.03
N ILE A 10 -0.93 9.08 16.01
CA ILE A 10 -1.60 9.63 17.19
C ILE A 10 -0.62 10.43 18.06
N GLN A 11 0.60 9.95 18.25
CA GLN A 11 1.60 10.71 18.98
C GLN A 11 1.92 12.03 18.25
N HIS A 12 2.18 11.96 16.94
CA HIS A 12 2.52 13.12 16.13
C HIS A 12 1.44 14.20 16.17
N LEU A 13 0.16 13.80 16.14
CA LEU A 13 -0.99 14.71 16.22
C LEU A 13 -1.20 15.29 17.63
N ASN A 14 -1.03 14.48 18.69
CA ASN A 14 -1.29 14.92 20.07
C ASN A 14 -0.10 15.65 20.71
N ASN A 15 1.13 15.29 20.34
CA ASN A 15 2.36 15.75 20.96
C ASN A 15 3.46 16.00 19.90
N PRO A 16 3.26 16.93 18.95
CA PRO A 16 4.16 17.13 17.80
C PRO A 16 5.59 17.50 18.19
N SER A 17 5.80 18.09 19.38
CA SER A 17 7.12 18.45 19.90
C SER A 17 7.87 17.28 20.56
N VAL A 18 7.18 16.15 20.80
CA VAL A 18 7.75 14.97 21.46
C VAL A 18 8.14 13.93 20.41
N LYS A 19 9.41 13.54 20.41
CA LYS A 19 9.91 12.50 19.49
C LYS A 19 9.24 11.15 19.76
N PHE A 20 8.96 10.42 18.68
CA PHE A 20 8.46 9.06 18.77
C PHE A 20 9.46 8.16 19.51
N PRO A 21 9.04 7.36 20.52
CA PRO A 21 9.96 6.66 21.41
C PRO A 21 10.72 5.51 20.74
N PHE A 22 10.29 5.08 19.55
CA PHE A 22 10.96 4.01 18.80
C PHE A 22 11.78 4.58 17.64
N PRO A 23 13.12 4.63 17.73
CA PRO A 23 13.97 5.26 16.72
C PRO A 23 13.97 4.51 15.37
N SER A 24 13.45 3.29 15.33
CA SER A 24 13.20 2.55 14.09
C SER A 24 12.20 3.22 13.15
N ILE A 25 11.37 4.14 13.68
CA ILE A 25 10.45 4.95 12.89
C ILE A 25 10.86 6.41 13.08
N TYR A 26 11.44 6.97 12.02
CA TYR A 26 11.84 8.36 11.94
C TYR A 26 11.63 8.82 10.49
N LEU A 27 11.11 10.03 10.33
CA LEU A 27 10.88 10.63 9.01
C LEU A 27 11.96 11.68 8.74
N GLN A 28 12.57 11.61 7.55
CA GLN A 28 13.37 12.71 7.02
C GLN A 28 12.48 13.93 6.72
N ASP A 29 13.06 15.11 6.57
CA ASP A 29 12.29 16.36 6.41
C ASP A 29 11.27 16.28 5.26
N TYR A 30 11.68 15.74 4.10
CA TYR A 30 10.78 15.57 2.95
C TYR A 30 9.69 14.49 3.18
N GLU A 31 9.95 13.51 4.05
CA GLU A 31 8.97 12.46 4.40
C GLU A 31 7.98 12.98 5.43
N ALA A 32 8.46 13.80 6.38
CA ALA A 32 7.63 14.49 7.35
C ALA A 32 6.66 15.46 6.66
N GLU A 33 7.13 16.22 5.65
CA GLU A 33 6.27 17.07 4.84
C GLU A 33 5.18 16.27 4.12
N LYS A 34 5.55 15.17 3.43
CA LYS A 34 4.58 14.28 2.78
C LYS A 34 3.58 13.68 3.76
N PHE A 35 4.04 13.26 4.93
CA PHE A 35 3.20 12.72 5.99
C PHE A 35 2.22 13.76 6.52
N ASN A 36 2.68 14.99 6.78
CA ASN A 36 1.83 16.10 7.20
C ASN A 36 0.78 16.43 6.13
N ASN A 37 1.18 16.48 4.85
CA ASN A 37 0.25 16.69 3.74
C ASN A 37 -0.83 15.59 3.66
N ALA A 38 -0.47 14.34 3.96
CA ALA A 38 -1.42 13.23 4.05
C ALA A 38 -2.32 13.27 5.30
N LEU A 39 -1.94 13.98 6.37
CA LEU A 39 -2.82 14.24 7.50
C LEU A 39 -3.77 15.42 7.22
N GLU A 40 -3.30 16.38 6.43
CA GLU A 40 -4.06 17.56 5.99
C GLU A 40 -4.99 17.27 4.80
N SER A 41 -4.79 16.15 4.09
CA SER A 41 -5.73 15.71 3.04
C SER A 41 -7.12 15.55 3.61
N SER A 42 -8.12 15.93 2.82
CA SER A 42 -9.50 15.92 3.25
C SER A 42 -10.40 15.25 2.23
N ALA A 43 -11.40 14.53 2.73
CA ALA A 43 -12.52 14.08 1.93
C ALA A 43 -13.81 14.36 2.71
N ASN A 44 -14.89 14.69 2.00
CA ASN A 44 -16.17 15.07 2.61
C ASN A 44 -16.02 16.17 3.69
N GLY A 45 -15.07 17.09 3.53
CA GLY A 45 -14.85 18.22 4.44
C GLY A 45 -14.18 17.89 5.78
N ILE A 46 -13.66 16.68 5.97
CA ILE A 46 -12.93 16.28 7.19
C ILE A 46 -11.51 15.89 6.80
N LYS A 47 -10.51 16.45 7.50
CA LYS A 47 -9.10 16.10 7.33
C LYS A 47 -8.83 14.68 7.85
N ASP A 48 -7.88 13.99 7.24
CA ASP A 48 -7.55 12.62 7.63
C ASP A 48 -6.93 12.54 9.04
N GLY A 49 -6.15 13.55 9.44
CA GLY A 49 -5.68 13.70 10.82
C GLY A 49 -6.84 13.84 11.83
N ASP A 50 -7.85 14.66 11.50
CA ASP A 50 -9.04 14.81 12.34
C ASP A 50 -9.83 13.50 12.44
N ARG A 51 -9.92 12.73 11.36
CA ARG A 51 -10.57 11.41 11.37
C ARG A 51 -9.86 10.45 12.30
N ILE A 52 -8.53 10.43 12.29
CA ILE A 52 -7.73 9.59 13.20
C ILE A 52 -8.06 9.94 14.66
N LEU A 53 -8.06 11.23 15.00
CA LEU A 53 -8.38 11.71 16.35
C LEU A 53 -9.84 11.44 16.75
N GLN A 54 -10.80 11.64 15.84
CA GLN A 54 -12.21 11.39 16.11
C GLN A 54 -12.51 9.90 16.28
N CYS A 55 -11.98 9.03 15.44
CA CYS A 55 -12.09 7.57 15.59
C CYS A 55 -11.50 7.12 16.93
N SER A 56 -10.35 7.69 17.27
CA SER A 56 -9.65 7.49 18.54
C SER A 56 -10.50 7.94 19.73
N ALA A 57 -11.11 9.12 19.70
CA ALA A 57 -11.95 9.63 20.78
C ALA A 57 -13.27 8.84 20.94
N ARG A 58 -13.92 8.47 19.82
CA ARG A 58 -15.22 7.78 19.81
C ARG A 58 -15.13 6.30 20.15
N SER A 59 -13.95 5.69 20.01
CA SER A 59 -13.76 4.28 20.39
C SER A 59 -14.00 4.08 21.90
N CYS A 60 -14.54 2.92 22.27
CA CYS A 60 -14.80 2.57 23.67
C CYS A 60 -13.49 2.12 24.37
N ASN A 61 -13.58 1.32 25.42
CA ASN A 61 -12.42 0.77 26.15
C ASN A 61 -11.54 -0.17 25.30
N ILE A 62 -11.98 -0.57 24.10
CA ILE A 62 -11.31 -1.57 23.25
C ILE A 62 -11.18 -1.03 21.83
N ILE A 63 -10.01 -1.20 21.23
CA ILE A 63 -9.73 -0.93 19.81
C ILE A 63 -9.20 -2.22 19.17
N LEU A 64 -9.85 -2.64 18.08
CA LEU A 64 -9.41 -3.78 17.28
C LEU A 64 -8.42 -3.29 16.21
N VAL A 65 -7.22 -3.87 16.16
CA VAL A 65 -6.20 -3.49 15.18
C VAL A 65 -5.80 -4.72 14.37
N LYS A 66 -5.81 -4.59 13.05
CA LYS A 66 -5.41 -5.63 12.10
C LYS A 66 -3.88 -5.79 12.13
N THR A 67 -3.41 -6.54 13.11
CA THR A 67 -2.01 -6.82 13.39
C THR A 67 -1.88 -8.06 14.28
N SER A 68 -0.66 -8.48 14.61
CA SER A 68 -0.36 -9.54 15.57
C SER A 68 0.77 -9.10 16.52
N ARG A 69 0.82 -9.70 17.72
CA ARG A 69 1.88 -9.35 18.69
C ARG A 69 3.26 -9.75 18.18
N GLU A 70 3.36 -10.87 17.48
CA GLU A 70 4.61 -11.37 16.91
C GLU A 70 5.28 -10.36 15.97
N ILE A 71 4.50 -9.45 15.37
CA ILE A 71 5.00 -8.44 14.42
C ILE A 71 5.13 -7.06 15.08
N GLU A 72 4.14 -6.62 15.87
CA GLU A 72 4.04 -5.22 16.32
C GLU A 72 3.90 -5.03 17.85
N GLU A 73 4.26 -6.01 18.68
CA GLU A 73 4.06 -5.99 20.15
C GLU A 73 4.38 -4.64 20.81
N LYS A 74 5.60 -4.12 20.65
CA LYS A 74 6.00 -2.86 21.30
C LYS A 74 5.14 -1.66 20.88
N TYR A 75 4.61 -1.66 19.66
CA TYR A 75 3.74 -0.59 19.16
C TYR A 75 2.30 -0.79 19.65
N ILE A 76 1.85 -2.03 19.82
CA ILE A 76 0.54 -2.36 20.41
C ILE A 76 0.49 -1.87 21.86
N ASP A 77 1.53 -2.18 22.63
CA ASP A 77 1.60 -1.79 24.04
C ASP A 77 1.69 -0.26 24.17
N TYR A 78 2.56 0.38 23.37
CA TYR A 78 2.65 1.83 23.35
C TYR A 78 1.35 2.53 22.92
N LEU A 79 0.67 2.00 21.91
CA LEU A 79 -0.63 2.52 21.48
C LEU A 79 -1.68 2.39 22.59
N SER A 80 -1.66 1.28 23.34
CA SER A 80 -2.55 1.05 24.47
C SER A 80 -2.36 2.11 25.55
N ASP A 81 -1.10 2.41 25.90
CA ASP A 81 -0.74 3.41 26.90
C ASP A 81 -1.10 4.83 26.42
N LEU A 82 -0.75 5.16 25.18
CA LEU A 82 -1.03 6.46 24.56
C LEU A 82 -2.53 6.78 24.54
N MET A 83 -3.36 5.76 24.35
CA MET A 83 -4.80 5.89 24.22
C MET A 83 -5.58 5.66 25.52
N GLY A 84 -4.95 5.06 26.53
CA GLY A 84 -5.64 4.57 27.73
C GLY A 84 -6.71 3.52 27.42
N LYS A 85 -6.51 2.72 26.36
CA LYS A 85 -7.51 1.77 25.82
C LYS A 85 -6.86 0.44 25.49
N LYS A 86 -7.59 -0.65 25.70
CA LYS A 86 -7.10 -1.99 25.38
C LYS A 86 -7.01 -2.17 23.86
N ILE A 87 -5.79 -2.37 23.35
CA ILE A 87 -5.57 -2.75 21.95
C ILE A 87 -5.66 -4.28 21.83
N VAL A 88 -6.52 -4.75 20.94
CA VAL A 88 -6.69 -6.18 20.66
C VAL A 88 -6.24 -6.45 19.22
N PRO A 89 -5.12 -7.16 19.02
CA PRO A 89 -4.72 -7.61 17.69
C PRO A 89 -5.70 -8.65 17.17
N VAL A 90 -6.19 -8.48 15.95
CA VAL A 90 -7.14 -9.41 15.28
C VAL A 90 -6.49 -10.26 14.20
N GLY A 91 -5.15 -10.29 14.15
CA GLY A 91 -4.37 -10.97 13.12
C GLY A 91 -4.28 -10.18 11.82
N THR A 92 -3.60 -10.78 10.84
CA THR A 92 -3.34 -10.18 9.52
C THR A 92 -4.56 -10.15 8.60
N LEU A 93 -5.74 -10.62 9.06
CA LEU A 93 -7.02 -10.73 8.32
C LEU A 93 -6.79 -10.84 6.81
N VAL A 94 -6.07 -11.89 6.40
CA VAL A 94 -5.75 -12.12 4.99
C VAL A 94 -7.08 -12.38 4.30
N GLN A 95 -7.37 -11.61 3.26
CA GLN A 95 -8.56 -11.89 2.46
C GLN A 95 -8.32 -13.24 1.79
N GLU A 96 -9.17 -14.22 2.12
CA GLU A 96 -9.31 -15.38 1.25
C GLU A 96 -9.67 -14.85 -0.14
N PRO A 97 -9.12 -15.46 -1.21
CA PRO A 97 -9.46 -15.05 -2.56
C PRO A 97 -10.96 -15.26 -2.70
N MET A 98 -11.74 -14.17 -2.60
CA MET A 98 -13.18 -14.27 -2.81
C MET A 98 -13.39 -14.95 -4.16
N ASP A 99 -14.37 -15.84 -4.21
CA ASP A 99 -14.93 -16.52 -5.40
C ASP A 99 -15.52 -15.52 -6.42
N GLN A 100 -14.91 -14.36 -6.60
CA GLN A 100 -14.92 -13.69 -7.88
C GLN A 100 -14.26 -14.67 -8.83
N ARG A 101 -15.08 -15.30 -9.66
CA ARG A 101 -14.75 -16.21 -10.77
C ARG A 101 -13.85 -15.50 -11.79
N VAL A 102 -12.66 -15.12 -11.36
CA VAL A 102 -11.51 -14.90 -12.20
C VAL A 102 -11.07 -16.32 -12.49
N ASP A 103 -11.70 -16.96 -13.47
CA ASP A 103 -11.38 -18.34 -13.84
C ASP A 103 -9.86 -18.47 -14.09
N GLU A 104 -9.30 -19.67 -13.94
CA GLU A 104 -7.94 -19.99 -14.39
C GLU A 104 -7.74 -19.59 -15.87
N GLU A 105 -8.85 -19.41 -16.60
CA GLU A 105 -8.89 -18.92 -17.97
C GLU A 105 -8.59 -17.43 -18.17
N THR A 106 -8.52 -16.64 -17.10
CA THR A 106 -8.15 -15.23 -17.23
C THR A 106 -6.75 -15.07 -17.82
N TRP A 107 -6.60 -14.09 -18.71
CA TRP A 107 -5.38 -13.89 -19.48
C TRP A 107 -4.14 -13.71 -18.59
N ILE A 108 -4.31 -13.09 -17.41
CA ILE A 108 -3.21 -12.87 -16.45
C ILE A 108 -2.73 -14.17 -15.83
N MET A 109 -3.63 -15.11 -15.51
CA MET A 109 -3.27 -16.44 -15.01
C MET A 109 -2.59 -17.25 -16.10
N LYS A 110 -3.07 -17.17 -17.35
CA LYS A 110 -2.39 -17.78 -18.51
C LYS A 110 -0.99 -17.22 -18.74
N TRP A 111 -0.76 -15.93 -18.51
CA TRP A 111 0.56 -15.31 -18.59
C TRP A 111 1.46 -15.80 -17.45
N LEU A 112 0.96 -15.80 -16.21
CA LEU A 112 1.68 -16.27 -15.02
C LEU A 112 2.08 -17.76 -15.11
N ASN A 113 1.24 -18.60 -15.71
CA ASN A 113 1.49 -20.03 -15.94
C ASN A 113 2.67 -20.30 -16.88
N LYS A 114 3.05 -19.34 -17.72
CA LYS A 114 4.21 -19.46 -18.62
C LYS A 114 5.53 -19.07 -17.95
N MET A 115 5.47 -18.46 -16.76
CA MET A 115 6.63 -17.94 -16.05
C MET A 115 7.23 -18.99 -15.11
N GLU A 116 8.54 -18.93 -14.92
CA GLU A 116 9.24 -19.78 -13.97
C GLU A 116 8.81 -19.47 -12.53
N ARG A 117 8.95 -20.46 -11.64
CA ARG A 117 8.65 -20.30 -10.21
C ARG A 117 9.43 -19.12 -9.62
N SER A 118 8.74 -18.27 -8.85
CA SER A 118 9.32 -17.11 -8.17
C SER A 118 10.13 -16.16 -9.06
N SER A 119 9.79 -16.04 -10.35
CA SER A 119 10.49 -15.19 -11.32
C SER A 119 9.77 -13.87 -11.64
N VAL A 120 8.54 -13.69 -11.15
CA VAL A 120 7.71 -12.50 -11.38
C VAL A 120 7.68 -11.59 -10.16
N VAL A 121 7.89 -10.30 -10.37
CA VAL A 121 7.68 -9.24 -9.36
C VAL A 121 6.30 -8.62 -9.53
N TYR A 122 5.51 -8.56 -8.46
CA TYR A 122 4.23 -7.86 -8.46
C TYR A 122 4.38 -6.47 -7.84
N VAL A 123 4.15 -5.42 -8.62
CA VAL A 123 4.27 -4.02 -8.19
C VAL A 123 2.88 -3.41 -8.07
N CYS A 124 2.50 -2.99 -6.86
CA CYS A 124 1.22 -2.32 -6.59
C CYS A 124 1.34 -1.38 -5.39
N PHE A 125 0.85 -0.15 -5.53
CA PHE A 125 0.88 0.88 -4.48
C PHE A 125 -0.46 1.00 -3.71
N GLY A 126 -1.29 -0.05 -3.79
CA GLY A 126 -2.57 -0.09 -3.10
C GLY A 126 -3.65 0.78 -3.77
N SER A 127 -4.70 1.10 -3.02
CA SER A 127 -5.85 1.87 -3.51
C SER A 127 -5.81 3.36 -3.15
N GLU A 128 -4.91 3.75 -2.25
CA GLU A 128 -4.91 5.08 -1.62
C GLU A 128 -3.73 5.95 -2.08
N TYR A 129 -2.74 5.36 -2.76
CA TYR A 129 -1.59 6.09 -3.28
C TYR A 129 -1.63 6.17 -4.80
N PHE A 130 -1.55 7.39 -5.32
CA PHE A 130 -1.46 7.68 -6.75
C PHE A 130 -0.07 8.23 -7.04
N LEU A 131 0.65 7.57 -7.96
CA LEU A 131 2.02 7.94 -8.31
C LEU A 131 2.02 9.24 -9.14
N SER A 132 2.98 10.13 -8.86
CA SER A 132 3.26 11.24 -9.77
C SER A 132 3.85 10.72 -11.08
N LYS A 133 3.83 11.56 -12.13
CA LYS A 133 4.43 11.19 -13.42
C LYS A 133 5.92 10.86 -13.29
N GLU A 134 6.65 11.63 -12.49
CA GLU A 134 8.08 11.43 -12.22
C GLU A 134 8.31 10.09 -11.51
N GLN A 135 7.45 9.73 -10.56
CA GLN A 135 7.56 8.42 -9.89
C GLN A 135 7.26 7.26 -10.84
N ILE A 136 6.27 7.40 -11.73
CA ILE A 136 5.97 6.41 -12.77
C ILE A 136 7.20 6.24 -13.69
N GLU A 137 7.82 7.34 -14.12
CA GLU A 137 9.01 7.32 -14.97
C GLU A 137 10.18 6.58 -14.31
N GLU A 138 10.50 6.90 -13.06
CA GLU A 138 11.58 6.25 -12.31
C GLU A 138 11.30 4.75 -12.07
N ILE A 139 10.06 4.38 -11.73
CA ILE A 139 9.67 2.97 -11.55
C ILE A 139 9.77 2.22 -12.89
N ALA A 140 9.29 2.81 -13.99
CA ALA A 140 9.39 2.23 -15.31
C ALA A 140 10.86 1.97 -15.69
N HIS A 141 11.74 2.94 -15.48
CA HIS A 141 13.18 2.77 -15.71
C HIS A 141 13.78 1.67 -14.84
N GLY A 142 13.44 1.62 -13.55
CA GLY A 142 13.89 0.56 -12.65
C GLY A 142 13.46 -0.84 -13.12
N LEU A 143 12.20 -0.99 -13.52
CA LEU A 143 11.66 -2.25 -14.04
C LEU A 143 12.35 -2.67 -15.34
N GLU A 144 12.55 -1.73 -16.26
CA GLU A 144 13.26 -1.99 -17.53
C GLU A 144 14.70 -2.46 -17.28
N LEU A 145 15.44 -1.75 -16.43
CA LEU A 145 16.84 -2.05 -16.12
C LEU A 145 17.02 -3.37 -15.35
N SER A 146 16.04 -3.74 -14.53
CA SER A 146 16.07 -4.97 -13.74
C SER A 146 16.01 -6.24 -14.60
N LYS A 147 15.43 -6.15 -15.81
CA LYS A 147 15.21 -7.27 -16.75
C LYS A 147 14.37 -8.43 -16.21
N VAL A 148 13.74 -8.28 -15.04
CA VAL A 148 12.84 -9.28 -14.46
C VAL A 148 11.49 -9.28 -15.18
N SER A 149 10.75 -10.38 -15.06
CA SER A 149 9.34 -10.37 -15.42
C SER A 149 8.54 -9.67 -14.32
N PHE A 150 7.55 -8.87 -14.69
CA PHE A 150 6.78 -8.12 -13.71
C PHE A 150 5.32 -7.93 -14.10
N ILE A 151 4.48 -7.75 -13.08
CA ILE A 151 3.13 -7.22 -13.19
C ILE A 151 3.11 -5.90 -12.44
N TRP A 152 2.76 -4.81 -13.10
CA TRP A 152 2.65 -3.50 -12.47
C TRP A 152 1.23 -2.95 -12.59
N VAL A 153 0.60 -2.72 -11.45
CA VAL A 153 -0.74 -2.13 -11.34
C VAL A 153 -0.62 -0.63 -11.17
N ILE A 154 -1.13 0.13 -12.15
CA ILE A 154 -1.16 1.59 -12.14
C ILE A 154 -2.61 2.05 -11.92
N ARG A 155 -2.78 3.08 -11.10
CA ARG A 155 -4.08 3.65 -10.76
C ARG A 155 -4.00 5.17 -10.84
N PHE A 156 -5.13 5.76 -11.23
CA PHE A 156 -5.30 7.22 -11.30
C PHE A 156 -6.40 7.68 -10.33
N PRO A 157 -6.32 8.94 -9.85
CA PRO A 157 -7.40 9.58 -9.11
C PRO A 157 -8.73 9.52 -9.88
N LYS A 158 -9.86 9.67 -9.17
CA LYS A 158 -11.18 9.57 -9.82
C LYS A 158 -11.38 10.67 -10.87
N GLU A 159 -10.79 11.82 -10.62
CA GLU A 159 -10.81 13.04 -11.42
C GLU A 159 -10.00 12.86 -12.71
N GLU A 160 -9.07 11.90 -12.74
CA GLU A 160 -8.14 11.59 -13.83
C GLU A 160 -8.43 10.22 -14.47
N ARG A 161 -9.66 9.69 -14.33
CA ARG A 161 -10.04 8.38 -14.89
C ARG A 161 -9.96 8.28 -16.42
N SER A 162 -9.85 9.42 -17.10
CA SER A 162 -9.64 9.46 -18.55
C SER A 162 -8.18 9.32 -18.94
N THR A 163 -7.25 9.51 -18.00
CA THR A 163 -5.81 9.34 -18.21
C THR A 163 -5.51 7.88 -18.45
N ARG A 164 -4.89 7.60 -19.59
CA ARG A 164 -4.51 6.24 -19.95
C ARG A 164 -3.08 5.95 -19.49
N VAL A 165 -2.82 4.70 -19.15
CA VAL A 165 -1.48 4.29 -18.73
C VAL A 165 -0.42 4.55 -19.81
N GLU A 166 -0.78 4.40 -21.09
CA GLU A 166 0.14 4.68 -22.20
C GLU A 166 0.55 6.16 -22.31
N GLU A 167 -0.20 7.09 -21.71
CA GLU A 167 0.09 8.53 -21.73
C GLU A 167 1.10 8.96 -20.65
N VAL A 168 1.24 8.15 -19.60
CA VAL A 168 2.12 8.45 -18.45
C VAL A 168 3.40 7.61 -18.43
N LEU A 169 3.43 6.50 -19.17
CA LEU A 169 4.62 5.68 -19.31
C LEU A 169 5.67 6.35 -20.20
N PRO A 170 6.97 6.09 -19.97
CA PRO A 170 8.02 6.56 -20.87
C PRO A 170 7.78 6.08 -22.30
N GLU A 171 8.06 6.95 -23.28
CA GLU A 171 7.89 6.63 -24.70
C GLU A 171 8.62 5.32 -25.04
N GLY A 172 7.93 4.39 -25.72
CA GLY A 172 8.49 3.12 -26.13
C GLY A 172 8.62 2.06 -25.02
N PHE A 173 8.23 2.35 -23.78
CA PHE A 173 8.42 1.43 -22.65
C PHE A 173 7.78 0.06 -22.87
N LEU A 174 6.51 0.03 -23.31
CA LEU A 174 5.79 -1.23 -23.55
C LEU A 174 6.48 -2.10 -24.62
N GLN A 175 7.05 -1.47 -25.65
CA GLN A 175 7.79 -2.15 -26.70
C GLN A 175 9.12 -2.72 -26.18
N ARG A 176 9.80 -2.00 -25.29
CA ARG A 176 11.08 -2.43 -24.71
C ARG A 176 10.93 -3.58 -23.72
N VAL A 177 9.88 -3.56 -22.89
CA VAL A 177 9.63 -4.65 -21.93
C VAL A 177 8.98 -5.88 -22.58
N GLY A 178 8.22 -5.67 -23.67
CA GLY A 178 7.60 -6.75 -24.45
C GLY A 178 6.78 -7.70 -23.57
N GLU A 179 6.95 -9.01 -23.78
CA GLU A 179 6.19 -10.04 -23.05
C GLU A 179 6.60 -10.22 -21.58
N LYS A 180 7.71 -9.59 -21.14
CA LYS A 180 8.19 -9.69 -19.75
C LYS A 180 7.41 -8.79 -18.80
N GLY A 181 6.84 -7.71 -19.29
CA GLY A 181 6.12 -6.72 -18.49
C GLY A 181 4.63 -6.75 -18.78
N VAL A 182 3.83 -6.88 -17.72
CA VAL A 182 2.39 -6.72 -17.81
C VAL A 182 1.98 -5.48 -17.03
N ILE A 183 1.28 -4.57 -17.72
CA ILE A 183 0.72 -3.38 -17.10
C ILE A 183 -0.79 -3.56 -16.93
N MET A 184 -1.28 -3.34 -15.72
CA MET A 184 -2.71 -3.41 -15.41
C MET A 184 -3.19 -2.05 -14.93
N GLU A 185 -4.27 -1.56 -15.54
CA GLU A 185 -4.91 -0.31 -15.12
C GLU A 185 -6.06 -0.60 -14.14
N GLY A 186 -6.10 0.15 -13.03
CA GLY A 186 -7.23 0.17 -12.12
C GLY A 186 -7.27 -1.01 -11.14
N TRP A 187 -7.75 -2.17 -11.59
CA TRP A 187 -7.97 -3.35 -10.72
C TRP A 187 -7.17 -4.56 -11.20
N ALA A 188 -6.57 -5.26 -10.23
CA ALA A 188 -5.91 -6.54 -10.44
C ALA A 188 -6.45 -7.58 -9.45
N PRO A 189 -6.51 -8.87 -9.83
CA PRO A 189 -6.88 -9.96 -8.93
C PRO A 189 -5.75 -10.25 -7.94
N GLN A 190 -5.43 -9.28 -7.08
CA GLN A 190 -4.24 -9.25 -6.23
C GLN A 190 -4.10 -10.53 -5.41
N ALA A 191 -5.16 -11.00 -4.75
CA ALA A 191 -5.11 -12.23 -3.96
C ALA A 191 -4.68 -13.45 -4.79
N LYS A 192 -5.15 -13.57 -6.04
CA LYS A 192 -4.79 -14.69 -6.93
C LYS A 192 -3.38 -14.54 -7.49
N ILE A 193 -2.98 -13.32 -7.87
CA ILE A 193 -1.60 -13.05 -8.34
C ILE A 193 -0.61 -13.43 -7.25
N LEU A 194 -0.84 -12.99 -6.00
CA LEU A 194 0.07 -13.25 -4.88
C LEU A 194 0.13 -14.72 -4.44
N GLN A 195 -0.91 -15.50 -4.74
CA GLN A 195 -0.90 -16.95 -4.48
C GLN A 195 -0.23 -17.75 -5.60
N HIS A 196 0.01 -17.13 -6.76
CA HIS A 196 0.56 -17.84 -7.90
C HIS A 196 2.05 -18.15 -7.70
N SER A 197 2.44 -19.40 -7.96
CA SER A 197 3.81 -19.88 -7.67
C SER A 197 4.93 -19.17 -8.45
N SER A 198 4.62 -18.54 -9.57
CA SER A 198 5.60 -17.74 -10.33
C SER A 198 5.89 -16.37 -9.72
N VAL A 199 5.06 -15.88 -8.79
CA VAL A 199 5.32 -14.61 -8.10
C VAL A 199 6.34 -14.85 -6.97
N GLY A 200 7.47 -14.16 -7.06
CA GLY A 200 8.59 -14.28 -6.12
C GLY A 200 8.81 -13.07 -5.22
N GLY A 201 8.19 -11.93 -5.56
CA GLY A 201 8.37 -10.67 -4.85
C GLY A 201 7.16 -9.76 -4.91
N LEU A 202 7.10 -8.88 -3.91
CA LEU A 202 6.14 -7.80 -3.68
C LEU A 202 6.87 -6.45 -3.74
#